data_AF-A0AAN7KT64-F1
#
_entry.id   AF-A0AAN7KT64-F1
#
_cell.length_a   1.000
_cell.length_b   1.000
_cell.length_c   1.000
_cell.angle_alpha   90.00
_cell.angle_beta   90.00
_cell.angle_gamma   90.00
#
_symmetry.space_group_name_H-M   'P 1'
#
loop_
_entity.id
_entity.type
_entity.pdbx_description
1 polymer ?
#
loop_
_entity_poly.entity_id
_entity_poly.type
_entity_poly.pdbx_seq_one_letter_code
_entity_poly.pdbx_strand_id
1 'polypeptide(L)'
;MENGECHLVPKVWEAYKEGKLGEIVDPVLGKNFSQEEAARFMKVGLLCLQEAARNRPRMSAAVKMLTNETLMEDVRISQPGRIVNLMDIHIEDRKSSQSTFSKESSSPTSTL
;
A
#
# COMPACT_ATOMS: atom_id res chain seq x y z
N MET A 1 -25.93 16.51 -5.77
CA MET A 1 -24.73 15.90 -6.38
C MET A 1 -24.55 14.56 -5.71
N GLU A 2 -24.69 13.48 -6.48
CA GLU A 2 -24.74 12.11 -5.99
C GLU A 2 -23.40 11.74 -5.32
N ASN A 3 -23.40 11.51 -4.01
CA ASN A 3 -22.27 10.90 -3.30
C ASN A 3 -22.27 9.39 -3.58
N GLY A 4 -21.93 9.02 -4.80
CA GLY A 4 -21.54 7.66 -5.15
C GLY A 4 -20.17 7.37 -4.57
N GLU A 5 -20.13 6.58 -3.50
CA GLU A 5 -18.95 5.95 -2.89
C GLU A 5 -17.69 6.83 -2.72
N CYS A 6 -17.51 7.39 -1.52
CA CYS A 6 -16.33 8.17 -1.15
C CYS A 6 -15.11 7.27 -0.91
N HIS A 7 -14.49 6.77 -1.98
CA HIS A 7 -13.25 6.01 -1.88
C HIS A 7 -12.10 6.92 -1.43
N LEU A 8 -11.45 6.58 -0.31
CA LEU A 8 -10.37 7.39 0.27
C LEU A 8 -9.17 7.50 -0.65
N VAL A 9 -8.78 6.40 -1.30
CA VAL A 9 -7.56 6.36 -2.13
C VAL A 9 -7.66 7.30 -3.34
N PRO A 10 -8.73 7.27 -4.15
CA PRO A 10 -8.95 8.29 -5.19
C PRO A 10 -8.95 9.72 -4.65
N LYS A 11 -9.63 9.98 -3.53
CA LYS A 11 -9.69 11.34 -2.93
C LYS A 11 -8.30 11.85 -2.54
N VAL A 12 -7.51 11.01 -1.87
CA VAL A 12 -6.13 11.34 -1.45
C VAL A 12 -5.23 11.53 -2.68
N TRP A 13 -5.41 10.71 -3.73
CA TRP A 13 -4.64 10.80 -4.97
C TRP A 13 -4.87 12.12 -5.71
N GLU A 14 -6.12 12.58 -5.83
CA GLU A 14 -6.42 13.88 -6.42
C GLU A 14 -5.78 15.01 -5.60
N ALA A 15 -5.92 14.98 -4.27
CA ALA A 15 -5.28 15.95 -3.40
C ALA A 15 -3.74 15.93 -3.51
N TYR A 16 -3.12 14.77 -3.70
CA TYR A 16 -1.69 14.67 -3.97
C TYR A 16 -1.28 15.38 -5.27
N LYS A 17 -2.00 15.15 -6.37
CA LYS A 17 -1.73 15.81 -7.65
C LYS A 17 -1.91 17.33 -7.57
N GLU A 18 -2.85 17.80 -6.76
CA GLU A 18 -3.11 19.23 -6.54
C GLU A 18 -2.19 19.88 -5.49
N GLY A 19 -1.35 19.11 -4.81
CA GLY A 19 -0.50 19.62 -3.72
C GLY A 19 -1.28 19.97 -2.43
N LYS A 20 -2.49 19.44 -2.27
CA LYS A 20 -3.44 19.74 -1.18
C LYS A 20 -3.57 18.62 -0.14
N LEU A 21 -2.56 17.77 0.00
CA LEU A 21 -2.62 16.63 0.94
C LEU A 21 -3.01 17.06 2.37
N GLY A 22 -2.50 18.20 2.85
CA GLY A 22 -2.84 18.71 4.19
C GLY A 22 -4.33 18.97 4.45
N GLU A 23 -5.15 19.13 3.39
CA GLU A 23 -6.60 19.33 3.51
C GLU A 23 -7.38 18.03 3.74
N ILE A 24 -6.72 16.87 3.61
CA ILE A 24 -7.33 15.55 3.79
C ILE A 24 -7.28 15.08 5.26
N VAL A 25 -6.52 15.78 6.10
CA VAL A 25 -6.33 15.41 7.51
C VAL A 25 -7.66 15.44 8.27
N ASP A 26 -7.85 14.48 9.16
CA ASP A 26 -9.05 14.36 9.99
C ASP A 26 -9.29 15.65 10.79
N PRO A 27 -10.46 16.31 10.66
CA PRO A 27 -10.79 17.52 11.42
C PRO A 27 -10.69 17.36 12.94
N VAL A 28 -10.84 16.14 13.48
CA VAL A 28 -10.71 15.84 14.92
C VAL A 28 -9.31 16.18 15.44
N LEU A 29 -8.28 16.10 14.59
CA LEU A 29 -6.92 16.49 14.97
C LEU A 29 -6.75 18.02 15.11
N GLY A 30 -7.67 18.81 14.55
CA GLY A 30 -7.67 20.27 14.66
C GLY A 30 -6.38 20.90 14.14
N LYS A 31 -5.59 21.50 15.04
CA LYS A 31 -4.25 22.05 14.73
C LYS A 31 -3.12 21.29 15.44
N ASN A 32 -3.41 20.11 15.98
CA ASN A 32 -2.46 19.31 16.76
C ASN A 32 -1.62 18.37 15.88
N PHE A 33 -1.18 18.84 14.71
CA PHE A 33 -0.33 18.07 13.80
C PHE A 33 0.53 19.01 12.94
N SER A 34 1.69 18.54 12.49
CA SER A 34 2.48 19.22 11.45
C SER A 34 1.92 18.87 10.08
N GLN A 35 1.69 19.89 9.24
CA GLN A 35 1.22 19.72 7.88
C GLN A 35 2.24 18.94 7.02
N GLU A 36 3.52 19.13 7.30
CA GLU A 36 4.64 18.44 6.65
C GLU A 36 4.66 16.96 7.01
N GLU A 37 4.48 16.63 8.29
CA GLU A 37 4.38 15.25 8.77
C GLU A 37 3.15 14.56 8.15
N ALA A 38 1.99 15.20 8.17
CA ALA A 38 0.78 14.66 7.58
C ALA A 38 0.95 14.39 6.07
N ALA A 39 1.52 15.36 5.33
CA ALA A 39 1.82 15.19 3.91
C ALA A 39 2.78 14.03 3.65
N ARG A 40 3.83 13.87 4.48
CA ARG A 40 4.76 12.73 4.42
C ARG A 40 4.04 11.41 4.66
N PHE A 41 3.22 11.30 5.70
CA PHE A 41 2.43 10.10 5.99
C PHE A 41 1.55 9.70 4.81
N MET A 42 0.84 10.66 4.20
CA MET A 42 0.00 10.39 3.04
C MET A 42 0.82 9.98 1.81
N LYS A 43 1.96 10.62 1.54
CA LYS A 43 2.87 10.21 0.45
C LYS A 43 3.36 8.76 0.64
N VAL A 44 3.76 8.39 1.86
CA VAL A 44 4.17 7.01 2.17
C VAL A 44 2.99 6.04 2.01
N GLY A 45 1.80 6.42 2.45
CA GLY A 45 0.57 5.65 2.22
C GLY A 45 0.31 5.38 0.74
N LEU A 46 0.43 6.41 -0.12
CA LEU A 46 0.28 6.27 -1.57
C LEU A 46 1.34 5.34 -2.18
N LEU A 47 2.58 5.35 -1.68
CA LEU A 47 3.63 4.40 -2.09
C LEU A 47 3.31 2.95 -1.67
N CYS A 48 2.73 2.75 -0.49
CA CYS A 48 2.29 1.43 -0.04
C CYS A 48 1.14 0.87 -0.90
N LEU A 49 0.35 1.75 -1.51
CA LEU A 49 -0.81 1.42 -2.32
C LEU A 49 -0.52 1.37 -3.83
N GLN A 50 0.74 1.34 -4.25
CA GLN A 50 1.08 1.27 -5.68
C GLN A 50 0.48 0.03 -6.33
N GLU A 51 -0.06 0.23 -7.54
CA GLU A 51 -0.69 -0.83 -8.34
C GLU A 51 0.28 -2.00 -8.57
N ALA A 52 1.47 -1.69 -9.09
CA ALA A 52 2.54 -2.66 -9.25
C ALA A 52 3.17 -3.01 -7.89
N ALA A 53 3.07 -4.28 -7.47
CA ALA A 53 3.61 -4.75 -6.20
C ALA A 53 5.11 -4.45 -6.02
N ARG A 54 5.90 -4.48 -7.09
CA ARG A 54 7.34 -4.14 -7.08
C ARG A 54 7.64 -2.68 -6.71
N ASN A 55 6.67 -1.78 -6.87
CA ASN A 55 6.82 -0.36 -6.53
C ASN A 55 6.46 -0.07 -5.06
N ARG A 56 5.87 -1.03 -4.35
CA ARG A 56 5.55 -0.88 -2.93
C ARG A 56 6.85 -0.92 -2.12
N PRO A 57 7.07 0.01 -1.17
CA PRO A 57 8.28 0.02 -0.37
C PRO A 57 8.32 -1.22 0.52
N ARG A 58 9.54 -1.72 0.77
CA ARG A 58 9.75 -2.66 1.89
C ARG A 58 9.37 -1.96 3.19
N MET A 59 8.86 -2.71 4.17
CA MET A 59 8.48 -2.15 5.47
C MET A 59 9.61 -1.34 6.13
N SER A 60 10.84 -1.83 6.08
CA SER A 60 12.00 -1.09 6.61
C SER A 60 12.23 0.26 5.91
N ALA A 61 12.00 0.33 4.59
CA ALA A 61 12.08 1.58 3.85
C ALA A 61 10.92 2.52 4.18
N ALA A 62 9.70 1.98 4.36
CA ALA A 62 8.55 2.77 4.77
C ALA A 62 8.77 3.42 6.15
N VAL A 63 9.33 2.68 7.13
CA VAL A 63 9.69 3.25 8.43
C VAL A 63 10.69 4.40 8.27
N LYS A 64 11.76 4.21 7.50
CA LYS A 64 12.75 5.27 7.23
C LYS A 64 12.13 6.52 6.59
N MET A 65 11.19 6.32 5.66
CA MET A 65 10.45 7.42 5.04
C MET A 65 9.56 8.15 6.05
N LEU A 66 9.02 7.47 7.05
CA LEU A 66 8.21 8.08 8.12
C LEU A 66 9.06 8.77 9.18
N THR A 67 10.26 8.26 9.50
CA THR A 67 11.16 8.80 10.54
C THR A 67 12.05 9.94 10.06
N ASN A 68 11.72 10.59 8.93
CA ASN A 68 12.50 11.68 8.34
C ASN A 68 13.93 11.31 7.89
N GLU A 69 14.26 10.02 7.79
CA GLU A 69 15.57 9.54 7.30
C GLU A 69 15.69 9.56 5.76
N THR A 70 14.57 9.77 5.06
CA THR A 70 14.49 9.85 3.60
C THR A 70 13.86 11.18 3.18
N LEU A 71 14.45 11.84 2.18
CA LEU A 71 13.85 12.99 1.49
C LEU A 71 12.76 12.49 0.54
N MET A 72 11.55 13.04 0.68
CA MET A 72 10.38 12.57 -0.06
C MET A 72 10.22 13.28 -1.42
N GLU A 73 11.02 14.31 -1.68
CA GLU A 73 11.00 15.14 -2.88
C GLU A 73 11.46 14.36 -4.12
N ASP A 74 12.43 13.45 -3.94
CA ASP A 74 12.98 12.63 -5.02
C ASP A 74 12.18 11.34 -5.27
N VAL A 75 11.21 11.04 -4.41
CA VAL A 75 10.46 9.80 -4.45
C VAL A 75 9.32 9.91 -5.45
N ARG A 76 9.38 9.12 -6.52
CA ARG A 76 8.32 9.05 -7.52
C ARG A 76 7.14 8.24 -7.01
N ILE A 77 5.99 8.90 -6.87
CA ILE A 77 4.72 8.27 -6.53
C ILE A 77 3.87 8.19 -7.81
N SER A 78 3.59 6.97 -8.27
CA SER A 78 2.66 6.71 -9.38
C SER A 78 1.25 6.44 -8.88
N GLN A 79 0.31 6.23 -9.80
CA GLN A 79 -1.09 6.00 -9.47
C GLN A 79 -1.26 4.78 -8.54
N PRO A 80 -1.98 4.92 -7.42
CA PRO A 80 -2.32 3.79 -6.55
C PRO A 80 -3.24 2.79 -7.25
N GLY A 81 -3.19 1.54 -6.81
CA GLY A 81 -4.13 0.51 -7.23
C GLY A 81 -5.58 0.92 -6.90
N ARG A 82 -6.47 0.77 -7.86
CA ARG A 82 -7.91 0.99 -7.69
C ARG A 82 -8.62 -0.35 -7.60
N ILE A 83 -9.41 -0.54 -6.54
CA ILE A 83 -10.37 -1.65 -6.47
C ILE A 83 -11.65 -1.13 -7.12
N VAL A 84 -12.01 -1.69 -8.29
CA VAL A 84 -13.17 -1.23 -9.07
C VAL A 84 -14.47 -1.92 -8.66
N ASN A 85 -14.39 -3.10 -8.05
CA ASN A 85 -15.52 -3.83 -7.49
C ASN A 85 -15.02 -4.75 -6.37
N LEU A 86 -15.66 -4.70 -5.19
CA LEU A 86 -15.36 -5.61 -4.09
C LEU A 86 -15.73 -7.06 -4.44
N MET A 87 -16.67 -7.26 -5.37
CA MET A 87 -17.06 -8.60 -5.86
C MET A 87 -16.02 -9.25 -6.78
N ASP A 88 -15.03 -8.50 -7.29
CA ASP A 88 -13.93 -9.06 -8.09
C ASP A 88 -12.84 -9.67 -7.20
N ILE A 89 -12.90 -9.44 -5.88
CA ILE A 89 -12.10 -10.13 -4.89
C ILE A 89 -12.77 -11.50 -4.63
N HIS A 90 -12.77 -12.37 -5.64
CA HIS A 90 -13.07 -13.79 -5.44
C HIS A 90 -11.92 -14.39 -4.62
N ILE A 91 -12.04 -14.30 -3.29
CA ILE A 91 -11.32 -15.20 -2.40
C ILE A 91 -11.99 -16.54 -2.64
N GLU A 92 -11.44 -17.35 -3.54
CA GLU A 92 -11.86 -18.73 -3.66
C GLU A 92 -11.83 -19.33 -2.25
N ASP A 93 -13.01 -19.67 -1.73
CA ASP A 93 -13.14 -20.49 -0.55
C ASP A 93 -12.30 -21.73 -0.81
N ARG A 94 -11.14 -21.82 -0.14
CA ARG A 94 -10.32 -23.04 -0.12
C ARG A 94 -11.15 -24.12 0.58
N LYS A 95 -12.07 -24.76 -0.14
CA LYS A 95 -12.61 -26.05 0.25
C LYS A 95 -11.45 -27.03 0.21
N SER A 96 -11.03 -27.43 1.41
CA SER A 96 -10.15 -28.56 1.66
C SER A 96 -10.52 -29.73 0.75
N SER A 97 -9.59 -30.17 -0.10
CA SER A 97 -9.41 -31.58 -0.49
C SER A 97 -8.13 -31.80 -1.31
N GLN A 98 -7.30 -32.69 -0.76
CA GLN A 98 -6.18 -33.43 -1.36
C GLN A 98 -4.89 -32.66 -1.70
N SER A 99 -3.99 -32.62 -0.71
CA SER A 99 -2.55 -32.60 -0.95
C SER A 99 -2.15 -33.87 -1.71
N THR A 100 -1.90 -33.76 -3.01
CA THR A 100 -1.12 -34.75 -3.74
C THR A 100 0.35 -34.51 -3.42
N PHE A 101 0.86 -35.25 -2.43
CA PHE A 101 2.29 -35.38 -2.20
C PHE A 101 2.93 -36.03 -3.43
N SER A 102 3.53 -35.23 -4.30
CA SER A 102 4.47 -35.73 -5.30
C SER A 102 5.85 -35.85 -4.67
N LYS A 103 6.05 -37.02 -4.06
CA LYS A 103 7.28 -37.82 -3.97
C LYS A 103 8.60 -37.05 -4.09
N GLU A 104 9.23 -36.78 -2.95
CA GLU A 104 10.67 -36.72 -2.85
C GLU A 104 11.23 -38.13 -3.11
N SER A 105 12.05 -38.27 -4.15
CA SER A 105 12.79 -39.51 -4.42
C SER A 105 14.19 -39.34 -3.81
N SER A 106 14.39 -39.99 -2.67
CA SER A 106 15.68 -40.17 -2.01
C SER A 106 16.59 -41.09 -2.81
N SER A 107 17.88 -40.76 -2.94
CA SER A 107 19.05 -41.67 -2.92
C SER A 107 20.37 -40.88 -3.17
N PRO A 108 21.55 -41.40 -2.78
CA PRO A 108 21.99 -41.71 -1.43
C PRO A 108 23.34 -41.04 -1.07
N THR A 109 23.67 -41.07 0.23
CA THR A 109 24.97 -40.73 0.84
C THR A 109 26.16 -41.34 0.09
N SER A 110 27.23 -40.56 -0.09
CA SER A 110 28.59 -41.08 -0.33
C SER A 110 29.54 -40.48 0.70
N THR A 111 30.03 -41.35 1.57
CA THR A 111 31.19 -41.15 2.43
C THR A 111 32.41 -41.68 1.69
N LEU A 112 33.43 -40.84 1.53
CA LEU A 112 34.84 -41.18 1.70
C LEU A 112 35.56 -39.95 2.29
#